data_AF-A0A2V7Q724-F1
#
_entry.id   AF-A0A2V7Q724-F1
#
_cell.length_a   1.000
_cell.length_b   1.000
_cell.length_c   1.000
_cell.angle_alpha   90.00
_cell.angle_beta   90.00
_cell.angle_gamma   90.00
#
_symmetry.space_group_name_H-M   'P 1'
#
loop_
_entity.id
_entity.type
_entity.pdbx_description
1 polymer ?
#
loop_
_entity_poly.entity_id
_entity_poly.type
_entity_poly.pdbx_seq_one_letter_code
_entity_poly.pdbx_strand_id
1 'polypeptide(L)'
;MIMWSYTSRVAALALVVAALACSDRPPGTAPDAPPGVPAPPTPTPSAATSPELLARSLALALGDPAFRAHVKAELDRSPFREHKLPFQRFLAAGPGGGEALATMARRTGVATADLAREADRAIPLEMYLPVPEHRRRWTGDANVLVATAIADHDVPVAFDV
;
A
#
# COMPACT_ATOMS: atom_id res chain seq x y z
N MET A 1 15.71 -44.08 23.70
CA MET A 1 17.16 -43.81 23.56
C MET A 1 17.63 -44.58 22.32
N ILE A 2 17.65 -43.93 21.16
CA ILE A 2 18.16 -44.48 19.90
C ILE A 2 19.17 -43.47 19.38
N MET A 3 20.42 -43.89 19.39
CA MET A 3 21.59 -43.19 18.89
C MET A 3 21.94 -43.83 17.55
N TRP A 4 21.95 -43.07 16.48
CA TRP A 4 22.70 -43.42 15.27
C TRP A 4 23.17 -42.14 14.57
N SER A 5 24.39 -41.75 14.93
CA SER A 5 25.25 -40.83 14.19
C SER A 5 25.54 -41.39 12.80
N TYR A 6 25.63 -40.60 11.73
CA TYR A 6 26.75 -40.71 10.78
C TYR A 6 26.73 -39.60 9.71
N THR A 7 27.87 -38.89 9.68
CA THR A 7 28.57 -38.33 8.51
C THR A 7 27.96 -37.19 7.69
N SER A 8 28.47 -36.01 8.00
CA SER A 8 29.04 -34.99 7.12
C SER A 8 29.03 -35.28 5.61
N ARG A 9 28.44 -34.35 4.85
CA ARG A 9 28.88 -34.02 3.49
C ARG A 9 29.10 -32.53 3.39
N VAL A 10 30.38 -32.16 3.31
CA VAL A 10 30.87 -30.85 2.90
C VAL A 10 30.74 -30.76 1.38
N ALA A 11 30.07 -29.72 0.87
CA ALA A 11 30.22 -29.15 -0.48
C ALA A 11 29.18 -28.02 -0.62
N ALA A 12 29.38 -26.89 -1.28
CA ALA A 12 30.56 -26.19 -1.77
C ALA A 12 30.06 -24.74 -1.96
N LEU A 13 30.96 -23.80 -1.74
CA LEU A 13 30.77 -22.36 -1.86
C LEU A 13 30.40 -21.99 -3.31
N ALA A 14 29.33 -21.22 -3.51
CA ALA A 14 29.11 -20.48 -4.75
C ALA A 14 28.72 -19.03 -4.41
N LEU A 15 29.75 -18.19 -4.39
CA LEU A 15 29.67 -16.73 -4.38
C LEU A 15 29.00 -16.26 -5.67
N VAL A 16 27.80 -15.67 -5.57
CA VAL A 16 27.22 -14.88 -6.67
C VAL A 16 27.54 -13.42 -6.40
N VAL A 17 28.55 -12.93 -7.12
CA VAL A 17 28.88 -11.50 -7.22
C VAL A 17 27.88 -10.89 -8.19
N ALA A 18 26.86 -10.20 -7.68
CA ALA A 18 25.99 -9.37 -8.51
C ALA A 18 26.68 -8.03 -8.77
N ALA A 19 26.83 -7.71 -10.05
CA ALA A 19 27.53 -6.55 -10.56
C ALA A 19 26.93 -5.23 -10.04
N LEU A 20 27.83 -4.33 -9.63
CA LEU A 20 27.61 -2.91 -9.46
C LEU A 20 27.00 -2.33 -10.75
N ALA A 21 25.70 -2.03 -10.72
CA ALA A 21 25.10 -1.11 -11.69
C ALA A 21 25.50 0.32 -11.29
N CYS A 22 26.75 0.69 -11.56
CA CYS A 22 27.17 2.09 -11.60
C CYS A 22 26.45 2.75 -12.78
N SER A 23 25.34 3.43 -12.51
CA SER A 23 24.77 4.35 -13.47
C SER A 23 25.70 5.55 -13.59
N ASP A 24 26.47 5.58 -14.68
CA ASP A 24 27.30 6.70 -15.09
C ASP A 24 26.38 7.87 -15.51
N ARG A 25 26.39 8.96 -14.74
CA ARG A 25 25.71 10.21 -15.10
C ARG A 25 26.74 11.33 -15.01
N PRO A 26 27.12 11.98 -16.14
CA PRO A 26 27.99 13.14 -16.06
C PRO A 26 27.27 14.30 -15.35
N PRO A 27 28.03 15.14 -14.62
CA PRO A 27 27.48 16.12 -13.69
C PRO A 27 26.82 17.28 -14.45
N GLY A 28 25.57 17.56 -14.09
CA GLY A 28 24.96 18.84 -14.42
C GLY A 28 25.58 19.91 -13.52
N THR A 29 26.33 20.84 -14.11
CA THR A 29 26.88 22.01 -13.42
C THR A 29 25.72 22.88 -12.92
N ALA A 30 25.46 22.85 -11.61
CA ALA A 30 24.62 23.85 -10.95
C ALA A 30 25.50 25.01 -10.45
N PRO A 31 25.00 26.27 -10.44
CA PRO A 31 25.73 27.40 -9.88
C PRO A 31 25.88 27.23 -8.36
N ASP A 32 27.05 27.60 -7.83
CA ASP A 32 27.36 27.66 -6.40
C ASP A 32 26.25 28.38 -5.62
N ALA A 33 25.66 27.66 -4.65
CA ALA A 33 24.78 28.22 -3.64
C ALA A 33 25.50 28.21 -2.28
N PRO A 34 25.30 29.22 -1.41
CA PRO A 34 26.09 29.40 -0.20
C PRO A 34 25.94 28.24 0.79
N PRO A 35 26.99 27.92 1.57
CA PRO A 35 26.92 26.87 2.57
C PRO A 35 26.05 27.33 3.75
N GLY A 36 25.01 26.55 4.10
CA GLY A 36 24.37 26.80 5.40
C GLY A 36 22.91 26.38 5.63
N VAL A 37 22.27 25.56 4.80
CA VAL A 37 20.98 24.95 5.19
C VAL A 37 21.02 23.43 4.96
N PRO A 38 20.92 22.59 6.01
CA PRO A 38 20.66 21.17 5.80
C PRO A 38 19.29 21.05 5.15
N ALA A 39 19.27 20.59 3.90
CA ALA A 39 18.04 20.22 3.24
C ALA A 39 17.32 19.16 4.09
N PRO A 40 15.98 19.23 4.22
CA PRO A 40 15.23 18.14 4.83
C PRO A 40 15.58 16.85 4.06
N PRO A 41 15.74 15.70 4.75
CA PRO A 41 16.02 14.46 4.07
C PRO A 41 14.92 14.21 3.04
N THR A 42 15.29 14.15 1.77
CA THR A 42 14.40 13.64 0.72
C THR A 42 14.02 12.23 1.15
N PRO A 43 12.72 11.90 1.33
CA PRO A 43 12.35 10.54 1.65
C PRO A 43 12.84 9.65 0.52
N THR A 44 13.79 8.77 0.82
CA THR A 44 14.16 7.67 -0.07
C THR A 44 12.86 6.93 -0.40
N PRO A 45 12.55 6.63 -1.67
CA PRO A 45 11.39 5.81 -1.99
C PRO A 45 11.62 4.45 -1.34
N SER A 46 11.05 4.27 -0.15
CA SER A 46 10.96 2.97 0.49
C SER A 46 10.21 2.07 -0.49
N ALA A 47 10.70 0.85 -0.70
CA ALA A 47 9.92 -0.14 -1.41
C ALA A 47 8.57 -0.25 -0.67
N ALA A 48 7.49 0.16 -1.34
CA ALA A 48 6.19 0.24 -0.71
C ALA A 48 5.84 -1.14 -0.14
N THR A 49 5.41 -1.17 1.12
CA THR A 49 4.90 -2.42 1.71
C THR A 49 3.60 -2.84 1.00
N SER A 50 3.22 -4.12 1.07
CA SER A 50 1.95 -4.58 0.46
C SER A 50 0.74 -3.74 0.89
N PRO A 51 0.57 -3.36 2.18
CA PRO A 51 -0.49 -2.46 2.59
C PRO A 51 -0.42 -1.07 1.95
N GLU A 52 0.78 -0.49 1.81
CA GLU A 52 0.95 0.82 1.17
C GLU A 52 0.60 0.78 -0.32
N LEU A 53 0.96 -0.30 -1.02
CA LEU A 53 0.57 -0.51 -2.42
C LEU A 53 -0.95 -0.58 -2.56
N LEU A 54 -1.63 -1.33 -1.67
CA LEU A 54 -3.09 -1.43 -1.66
C LEU A 54 -3.74 -0.10 -1.32
N ALA A 55 -3.24 0.64 -0.32
CA ALA A 55 -3.73 1.95 0.08
C ALA A 55 -3.56 3.00 -1.03
N ARG A 56 -2.39 3.04 -1.67
CA ARG A 56 -2.15 3.89 -2.84
C ARG A 56 -3.10 3.55 -3.98
N SER A 57 -3.33 2.27 -4.23
CA SER A 57 -4.24 1.82 -5.29
C SER A 57 -5.69 2.20 -5.00
N LEU A 58 -6.10 2.13 -3.74
CA LEU A 58 -7.40 2.59 -3.29
C LEU A 58 -7.53 4.11 -3.46
N ALA A 59 -6.52 4.89 -3.07
CA ALA A 59 -6.53 6.35 -3.20
C ALA A 59 -6.73 6.79 -4.66
N LEU A 60 -5.96 6.23 -5.59
CA LEU A 60 -6.08 6.51 -7.02
C LEU A 60 -7.45 6.09 -7.60
N ALA A 61 -8.05 5.04 -7.05
CA ALA A 61 -9.39 4.60 -7.41
C ALA A 61 -10.47 5.55 -6.90
N LEU A 62 -10.32 6.08 -5.68
CA LEU A 62 -11.22 7.08 -5.11
C LEU A 62 -11.24 8.38 -5.91
N GLY A 63 -10.27 8.63 -6.80
CA GLY A 63 -10.31 9.75 -7.74
C GLY A 63 -11.50 9.69 -8.70
N ASP A 64 -12.07 8.50 -8.91
CA ASP A 64 -13.32 8.31 -9.66
C ASP A 64 -14.56 8.60 -8.77
N PRO A 65 -15.43 9.55 -9.13
CA PRO A 65 -16.60 9.90 -8.32
C PRO A 65 -17.60 8.77 -8.10
N ALA A 66 -17.79 7.89 -9.08
CA ALA A 66 -18.73 6.77 -8.97
C ALA A 66 -18.18 5.70 -8.03
N PHE A 67 -16.89 5.38 -8.15
CA PHE A 67 -16.22 4.46 -7.23
C PHE A 67 -16.21 5.00 -5.79
N ARG A 68 -15.96 6.29 -5.62
CA ARG A 68 -15.99 6.94 -4.31
C ARG A 68 -17.38 6.93 -3.67
N ALA A 69 -18.43 7.16 -4.45
CA ALA A 69 -19.82 7.02 -3.99
C ALA A 69 -20.13 5.57 -3.57
N HIS A 70 -19.63 4.58 -4.32
CA HIS A 70 -19.76 3.17 -3.96
C HIS A 70 -19.06 2.84 -2.64
N VAL A 71 -17.81 3.26 -2.45
CA VAL A 71 -17.07 3.07 -1.18
C VAL A 71 -17.81 3.71 -0.01
N LYS A 72 -18.30 4.94 -0.18
CA LYS A 72 -19.11 5.61 0.84
C LYS A 72 -20.36 4.80 1.20
N ALA A 73 -21.08 4.29 0.19
CA ALA A 73 -22.28 3.49 0.43
C ALA A 73 -21.98 2.16 1.15
N GLU A 74 -20.83 1.53 0.90
CA GLU A 74 -20.38 0.34 1.64
C GLU A 74 -20.04 0.67 3.10
N LEU A 75 -19.33 1.77 3.36
CA LEU A 75 -19.02 2.23 4.71
C LEU A 75 -20.29 2.59 5.49
N ASP A 76 -21.23 3.31 4.89
CA ASP A 76 -22.50 3.70 5.52
C ASP A 76 -23.42 2.50 5.82
N ARG A 77 -23.26 1.39 5.08
CA ARG A 77 -23.96 0.12 5.34
C ARG A 77 -23.30 -0.77 6.39
N SER A 78 -22.12 -0.39 6.88
CA SER A 78 -21.43 -1.17 7.90
C SER A 78 -22.26 -1.27 9.18
N PRO A 79 -22.41 -2.47 9.78
CA PRO A 79 -23.14 -2.64 11.03
C PRO A 79 -22.33 -2.14 12.25
N PHE A 80 -21.06 -1.75 12.07
CA PHE A 80 -20.19 -1.30 13.14
C PHE A 80 -20.31 0.22 13.34
N ARG A 81 -20.29 0.68 14.60
CA ARG A 81 -20.34 2.12 14.96
C ARG A 81 -19.26 2.98 14.29
N GLU A 82 -18.10 2.39 14.03
CA GLU A 82 -16.96 3.04 13.37
C GLU A 82 -17.03 2.97 11.85
N HIS A 83 -18.09 2.37 11.30
CA HIS A 83 -18.29 2.13 9.88
C HIS A 83 -17.16 1.29 9.27
N LYS A 84 -16.63 0.33 10.04
CA LYS A 84 -15.54 -0.55 9.61
C LYS A 84 -15.98 -1.45 8.47
N LEU A 85 -15.14 -1.56 7.45
CA LEU A 85 -15.35 -2.40 6.28
C LEU A 85 -14.18 -3.37 6.12
N PRO A 86 -14.38 -4.70 6.24
CA PRO A 86 -13.34 -5.67 5.97
C PRO A 86 -12.88 -5.55 4.51
N PHE A 87 -11.61 -5.19 4.30
CA PHE A 87 -11.10 -4.75 3.01
C PHE A 87 -11.06 -5.89 1.99
N GLN A 88 -10.55 -7.07 2.36
CA GLN A 88 -10.52 -8.24 1.48
C GLN A 88 -11.95 -8.65 1.04
N ARG A 89 -12.92 -8.57 1.95
CA ARG A 89 -14.32 -8.86 1.61
C ARG A 89 -14.90 -7.84 0.63
N PHE A 90 -14.58 -6.56 0.82
CA PHE A 90 -14.96 -5.51 -0.11
C PHE A 90 -14.35 -5.73 -1.50
N LEU A 91 -13.07 -6.09 -1.58
CA LEU A 91 -12.41 -6.41 -2.85
C LEU A 91 -13.04 -7.59 -3.57
N ALA A 92 -13.49 -8.62 -2.84
CA ALA A 92 -14.13 -9.80 -3.42
C ALA A 92 -15.61 -9.60 -3.78
N ALA A 93 -16.25 -8.50 -3.34
CA ALA A 93 -17.68 -8.27 -3.51
C ALA A 93 -18.08 -7.87 -4.95
N GLY A 94 -19.37 -7.95 -5.23
CA GLY A 94 -19.99 -7.53 -6.50
C GLY A 94 -20.43 -8.70 -7.41
N PRO A 95 -21.26 -8.45 -8.44
CA PRO A 95 -21.65 -9.46 -9.42
C PRO A 95 -20.42 -10.00 -10.18
N GLY A 96 -20.18 -11.32 -10.09
CA GLY A 96 -18.97 -11.93 -10.64
C GLY A 96 -17.70 -11.76 -9.77
N GLY A 97 -17.80 -11.03 -8.66
CA GLY A 97 -16.71 -10.72 -7.73
C GLY A 97 -15.69 -9.72 -8.30
N GLY A 98 -15.07 -8.91 -7.44
CA GLY A 98 -13.86 -8.18 -7.84
C GLY A 98 -14.06 -6.82 -8.49
N GLU A 99 -15.25 -6.21 -8.46
CA GLU A 99 -15.48 -4.92 -9.15
C GLU A 99 -14.58 -3.80 -8.59
N ALA A 100 -14.46 -3.74 -7.26
CA ALA A 100 -13.58 -2.78 -6.60
C ALA A 100 -12.12 -3.01 -6.95
N LEU A 101 -11.70 -4.28 -6.92
CA LEU A 101 -10.35 -4.68 -7.29
C LEU A 101 -10.02 -4.35 -8.75
N ALA A 102 -10.94 -4.62 -9.66
CA ALA A 102 -10.81 -4.29 -11.08
C ALA A 102 -10.73 -2.78 -11.30
N THR A 103 -11.48 -1.99 -10.51
CA THR A 103 -11.42 -0.53 -10.58
C THR A 103 -10.08 0.00 -10.10
N MET A 104 -9.55 -0.52 -8.99
CA MET A 104 -8.18 -0.22 -8.54
C MET A 104 -7.14 -0.54 -9.61
N ALA A 105 -7.21 -1.74 -10.20
CA ALA A 105 -6.29 -2.18 -11.26
C ALA A 105 -6.30 -1.23 -12.47
N ARG A 106 -7.49 -0.82 -12.95
CA ARG A 106 -7.62 0.12 -14.08
C ARG A 106 -7.00 1.49 -13.78
N ARG A 107 -7.11 1.96 -12.52
CA ARG A 107 -6.67 3.30 -12.12
C ARG A 107 -5.17 3.36 -11.84
N THR A 108 -4.55 2.25 -11.47
CA THR A 108 -3.11 2.17 -11.20
C THR A 108 -2.28 1.60 -12.34
N GLY A 109 -2.90 0.87 -13.26
CA GLY A 109 -2.20 0.08 -14.28
C GLY A 109 -1.56 -1.21 -13.73
N VAL A 110 -1.77 -1.53 -12.45
CA VAL A 110 -1.36 -2.81 -11.85
C VAL A 110 -2.32 -3.90 -12.28
N ALA A 111 -1.81 -5.10 -12.61
CA ALA A 111 -2.66 -6.21 -12.97
C ALA A 111 -3.61 -6.59 -11.80
N THR A 112 -4.88 -6.85 -12.12
CA THR A 112 -5.89 -7.26 -11.12
C THR A 112 -5.43 -8.46 -10.29
N ALA A 113 -4.77 -9.44 -10.93
CA ALA A 113 -4.26 -10.63 -10.26
C ALA A 113 -3.13 -10.32 -9.26
N ASP A 114 -2.33 -9.28 -9.51
CA ASP A 114 -1.27 -8.88 -8.59
C ASP A 114 -1.84 -8.12 -7.39
N LEU A 115 -2.82 -7.24 -7.60
CA LEU A 115 -3.55 -6.62 -6.48
C LEU A 115 -4.29 -7.65 -5.63
N ALA A 116 -4.91 -8.67 -6.25
CA ALA A 116 -5.53 -9.78 -5.51
C ALA A 116 -4.50 -10.48 -4.62
N ARG A 117 -3.35 -10.83 -5.21
CA ARG A 117 -2.26 -11.54 -4.53
C ARG A 117 -1.69 -10.74 -3.36
N GLU A 118 -1.56 -9.42 -3.52
CA GLU A 118 -1.12 -8.55 -2.43
C GLU A 118 -2.17 -8.43 -1.32
N ALA A 119 -3.46 -8.38 -1.66
CA ALA A 119 -4.55 -8.39 -0.68
C ALA A 119 -4.64 -9.72 0.10
N ASP A 120 -4.37 -10.84 -0.57
CA ASP A 120 -4.37 -12.20 0.03
C ASP A 120 -3.17 -12.43 0.95
N ARG A 121 -2.03 -11.79 0.67
CA ARG A 121 -0.82 -11.87 1.50
C ARG A 121 -0.84 -10.92 2.68
N ALA A 122 -1.60 -9.84 2.58
CA ALA A 122 -1.75 -8.89 3.67
C ALA A 122 -2.43 -9.55 4.88
N ILE A 123 -2.14 -9.03 6.07
CA ILE A 123 -2.98 -9.30 7.24
C ILE A 123 -4.44 -8.93 6.93
N PRO A 124 -5.44 -9.47 7.64
CA PRO A 124 -6.82 -9.00 7.49
C PRO A 124 -6.89 -7.48 7.70
N LEU A 125 -7.24 -6.74 6.65
CA LEU A 125 -7.25 -5.28 6.64
C LEU A 125 -8.69 -4.79 6.84
N GLU A 126 -8.81 -3.63 7.49
CA GLU A 126 -10.09 -2.93 7.65
C GLU A 126 -9.96 -1.51 7.12
N MET A 127 -10.96 -1.06 6.37
CA MET A 127 -11.10 0.33 5.97
C MET A 127 -12.11 1.00 6.91
N TYR A 128 -11.74 2.15 7.47
CA TYR A 128 -12.64 2.97 8.26
C TYR A 128 -12.13 4.41 8.34
N LEU A 129 -13.00 5.31 8.76
CA LEU A 129 -12.70 6.71 9.01
C LEU A 129 -12.65 6.89 10.54
N PRO A 130 -11.46 7.02 11.16
CA PRO A 130 -11.32 6.89 12.63
C PRO A 130 -12.07 7.99 13.39
N VAL A 131 -12.02 9.22 12.88
CA VAL A 131 -12.59 10.39 13.54
C VAL A 131 -14.09 10.49 13.24
N PRO A 132 -14.99 10.42 14.26
CA PRO A 132 -16.44 10.45 14.04
C PRO A 132 -16.93 11.72 13.34
N GLU A 133 -16.26 12.84 13.58
CA GLU A 133 -16.58 14.11 12.93
C GLU A 133 -16.27 14.09 11.42
N HIS A 134 -15.15 13.49 11.02
CA HIS A 134 -14.81 13.31 9.61
C HIS A 134 -15.82 12.38 8.92
N ARG A 135 -16.25 11.30 9.59
CA ARG A 135 -17.32 10.41 9.09
C ARG A 135 -18.62 11.16 8.79
N ARG A 136 -19.05 12.02 9.72
CA ARG A 136 -20.30 12.77 9.55
C ARG A 136 -20.22 13.83 8.45
N ARG A 137 -19.04 14.44 8.25
CA ARG A 137 -18.85 15.51 7.25
C ARG A 137 -18.59 14.98 5.86
N TRP A 138 -17.94 13.83 5.72
CA TRP A 138 -17.54 13.34 4.42
C TRP A 138 -18.76 12.82 3.64
N THR A 139 -19.12 13.57 2.59
CA THR A 139 -20.26 13.26 1.72
C THR A 139 -19.86 12.42 0.51
N GLY A 140 -18.65 11.88 0.48
CA GLY A 140 -18.11 11.17 -0.69
C GLY A 140 -17.47 12.12 -1.70
N ASP A 141 -16.97 13.27 -1.25
CA ASP A 141 -16.15 14.17 -2.06
C ASP A 141 -14.68 13.71 -2.08
N ALA A 142 -13.83 14.37 -2.86
CA ALA A 142 -12.41 14.02 -2.98
C ALA A 142 -11.55 14.50 -1.78
N ASN A 143 -12.14 15.15 -0.77
CA ASN A 143 -11.41 15.67 0.39
C ASN A 143 -11.18 14.58 1.44
N VAL A 144 -10.54 13.48 1.03
CA VAL A 144 -10.23 12.33 1.87
C VAL A 144 -8.82 11.84 1.58
N LEU A 145 -8.14 11.33 2.61
CA LEU A 145 -6.83 10.70 2.50
C LEU A 145 -6.95 9.21 2.80
N VAL A 146 -6.18 8.39 2.10
CA VAL A 146 -6.03 6.97 2.42
C VAL A 146 -4.70 6.78 3.12
N ALA A 147 -4.73 6.30 4.36
CA ALA A 147 -3.53 6.05 5.14
C ALA A 147 -3.46 4.59 5.61
N THR A 148 -2.24 4.07 5.74
CA THR A 148 -1.99 2.77 6.36
C THR A 148 -1.53 2.94 7.81
N ALA A 149 -2.07 2.12 8.70
CA ALA A 149 -1.58 1.95 10.07
C ALA A 149 -1.55 0.44 10.38
N ILE A 150 -0.35 -0.11 10.57
CA ILE A 150 -0.14 -1.55 10.75
C ILE A 150 0.21 -1.89 12.20
N ALA A 151 1.15 -1.16 12.81
CA ALA A 151 1.40 -1.22 14.24
C ALA A 151 0.99 0.07 14.95
N ASP A 152 0.73 -0.06 16.26
CA ASP A 152 0.50 1.10 17.12
C ASP A 152 1.73 2.01 17.12
N HIS A 153 1.51 3.31 17.00
CA HIS A 153 2.54 4.36 16.94
C HIS A 153 3.41 4.38 15.67
N ASP A 154 3.08 3.59 14.65
CA ASP A 154 3.68 3.77 13.33
C ASP A 154 3.35 5.16 12.77
N VAL A 155 4.32 5.78 12.09
CA VAL A 155 4.05 6.99 11.31
C VAL A 155 3.24 6.58 10.08
N PRO A 156 1.97 7.03 9.96
CA PRO A 156 1.14 6.59 8.84
C PRO A 156 1.67 7.16 7.53
N VAL A 157 1.73 6.30 6.51
CA VAL A 157 1.92 6.72 5.12
C VAL A 157 0.54 7.02 4.54
N ALA A 158 0.36 8.23 4.01
CA ALA A 158 -0.90 8.71 3.47
C ALA A 158 -0.79 9.04 1.97
N PHE A 159 -1.88 8.82 1.25
CA PHE A 159 -2.01 9.07 -0.18
C PHE A 159 -3.25 9.92 -0.46
N ASP A 160 -3.09 10.94 -1.31
CA ASP A 160 -4.17 11.77 -1.83
C ASP A 160 -5.00 11.06 -2.91
N VAL A 161 -6.23 11.54 -3.10
CA VAL A 161 -7.24 11.04 -4.04
C VAL A 161 -7.18 11.72 -5.40
#